data_AF-A0A1J0P7C5-F1
#
_entry.id   AF-A0A1J0P7C5-F1
#
_cell.length_a   1.000
_cell.length_b   1.000
_cell.length_c   1.000
_cell.angle_alpha   90.00
_cell.angle_beta   90.00
_cell.angle_gamma   90.00
#
_symmetry.space_group_name_H-M   'P 1'
#
loop_
_entity.id
_entity.type
_entity.pdbx_description
1 polymer ?
#
loop_
_entity_poly.entity_id
_entity_poly.type
_entity_poly.pdbx_seq_one_letter_code
_entity_poly.pdbx_strand_id
1 'polypeptide(L)'
;MGTGPPLAQIAGSIPGDLYLDTFTGEVYQLGAAPSGVPVGDLPSIGSSYQGGYYGGLISQSANGVATHALIIAPKAAGMSSQQTKTSNTASSGADSSFDGFANSEAANNASHPANQWARGLTIAGFSDWYVPALYELEILYRRFKPTSDEGNNDQFGTNAYAVPPTTNYTISSPAVQLSSFRARRC
;
A
#
# COMPACT_ATOMS: atom_id res chain seq x y z
N MET A 1 -13.51 19.64 -18.80
CA MET A 1 -12.99 18.96 -20.00
C MET A 1 -11.49 18.83 -19.81
N GLY A 2 -11.01 17.66 -19.40
CA GLY A 2 -9.59 17.32 -19.34
C GLY A 2 -9.46 15.91 -19.91
N THR A 3 -8.75 15.74 -21.02
CA THR A 3 -8.87 14.60 -21.96
C THR A 3 -7.50 13.98 -22.25
N GLY A 4 -6.61 13.86 -21.27
CA GLY A 4 -5.29 13.30 -21.56
C GLY A 4 -4.25 13.50 -20.47
N PRO A 5 -3.01 13.05 -20.73
CA PRO A 5 -1.91 13.04 -19.77
C PRO A 5 -1.66 14.42 -19.15
N PRO A 6 -1.08 14.46 -17.93
CA PRO A 6 -0.79 15.72 -17.25
C PRO A 6 0.09 16.61 -18.12
N LEU A 7 -0.02 17.94 -17.93
CA LEU A 7 0.93 18.92 -18.48
C LEU A 7 2.36 18.45 -18.19
N ALA A 8 3.26 18.58 -19.17
CA ALA A 8 4.60 17.99 -19.19
C ALA A 8 5.50 18.29 -17.96
N GLN A 9 5.10 19.23 -17.10
CA GLN A 9 5.70 19.48 -15.79
C GLN A 9 4.61 19.84 -14.78
N ILE A 10 4.51 19.06 -13.71
CA ILE A 10 3.83 19.45 -12.47
C ILE A 10 4.88 20.17 -11.62
N ALA A 11 4.53 21.28 -10.97
CA ALA A 11 5.49 21.99 -10.14
C ALA A 11 6.03 21.08 -9.02
N GLY A 12 7.33 20.78 -9.04
CA GLY A 12 8.00 19.93 -8.05
C GLY A 12 8.21 18.45 -8.45
N SER A 13 7.75 18.02 -9.62
CA SER A 13 8.01 16.66 -10.12
C SER A 13 9.40 16.52 -10.77
N ILE A 14 10.05 15.38 -10.59
CA ILE A 14 11.30 14.99 -11.27
C ILE A 14 11.02 14.01 -12.43
N PRO A 15 11.89 13.96 -13.46
CA PRO A 15 11.79 12.94 -14.50
C PRO A 15 11.84 11.52 -13.90
N GLY A 16 10.84 10.70 -14.21
CA GLY A 16 10.67 9.35 -13.67
C GLY A 16 9.47 9.17 -12.73
N ASP A 17 8.88 10.26 -12.26
CA ASP A 17 7.74 10.29 -11.34
C ASP A 17 6.46 9.66 -11.92
N LEU A 18 5.71 8.94 -11.06
CA LEU A 18 4.41 8.32 -11.41
C LEU A 18 3.23 9.24 -11.05
N TYR A 19 2.32 9.44 -12.00
CA TYR A 19 1.10 10.23 -11.88
C TYR A 19 -0.15 9.38 -12.12
N LEU A 20 -1.11 9.37 -11.20
CA LEU A 20 -2.42 8.75 -11.42
C LEU A 20 -3.41 9.79 -11.96
N ASP A 21 -3.96 9.52 -13.15
CA ASP A 21 -5.14 10.23 -13.63
C ASP A 21 -6.36 9.73 -12.86
N THR A 22 -6.93 10.58 -12.02
CA THR A 22 -8.09 10.25 -11.18
C THR A 22 -9.40 10.15 -11.95
N PHE A 23 -9.42 10.54 -13.23
CA PHE A 23 -10.58 10.43 -14.11
C PHE A 23 -10.58 9.11 -14.90
N THR A 24 -9.44 8.71 -15.45
CA THR A 24 -9.30 7.46 -16.23
C THR A 24 -8.80 6.27 -15.41
N GLY A 25 -8.13 6.52 -14.28
CA GLY A 25 -7.46 5.51 -13.47
C GLY A 25 -6.10 5.08 -14.02
N GLU A 26 -5.62 5.72 -15.09
CA GLU A 26 -4.34 5.38 -15.73
C GLU A 26 -3.15 6.02 -15.00
N VAL A 27 -2.01 5.31 -14.99
CA VAL A 27 -0.77 5.78 -14.36
C VAL A 27 0.26 6.16 -15.43
N TYR A 28 0.77 7.38 -15.35
CA TYR A 28 1.68 8.00 -16.32
C TYR A 28 3.05 8.26 -15.70
N GLN A 29 4.13 8.10 -16.49
CA GLN A 29 5.50 8.44 -16.09
C GLN A 29 5.84 9.80 -16.68
N LEU A 30 6.27 10.72 -15.83
CA LEU A 30 6.66 12.06 -16.27
C LEU A 30 8.07 12.04 -16.90
N GLY A 31 8.20 12.60 -18.10
CA GLY A 31 9.50 12.87 -18.74
C GLY A 31 9.93 11.96 -19.89
N ALA A 32 9.10 11.01 -20.35
CA ALA A 32 9.44 10.15 -21.49
C ALA A 32 8.95 10.67 -22.87
N ALA A 33 8.11 11.71 -22.90
CA ALA A 33 7.70 12.50 -24.08
C ALA A 33 6.96 13.77 -23.60
N PRO A 34 6.72 14.80 -24.44
CA PRO A 34 5.90 15.99 -24.09
C PRO A 34 4.45 15.68 -23.66
N SER A 35 4.08 14.41 -23.71
CA SER A 35 2.85 13.79 -23.25
C SER A 35 3.32 12.61 -22.40
N GLY A 36 2.99 12.54 -21.12
CA GLY A 36 3.46 11.46 -20.23
C GLY A 36 3.29 10.07 -20.87
N VAL A 37 4.30 9.21 -20.74
CA VAL A 37 4.23 7.85 -21.28
C VAL A 37 3.54 6.98 -20.23
N PRO A 38 2.48 6.23 -20.56
CA PRO A 38 1.88 5.27 -19.62
C PRO A 38 2.95 4.27 -19.20
N VAL A 39 3.09 4.01 -17.89
CA VAL A 39 4.24 3.28 -17.33
C VAL A 39 4.12 1.77 -17.52
N GLY A 40 3.13 1.33 -18.29
CA GLY A 40 2.70 -0.07 -18.34
C GLY A 40 1.64 -0.37 -17.29
N ASP A 41 0.80 -1.34 -17.62
CA ASP A 41 -0.46 -1.65 -16.94
C ASP A 41 -0.25 -2.15 -15.51
N LEU A 42 -0.22 -1.25 -14.52
CA LEU A 42 -0.60 -1.65 -13.17
C LEU A 42 -2.01 -2.22 -13.28
N PRO A 43 -2.25 -3.46 -12.82
CA PRO A 43 -3.55 -4.07 -13.01
C PRO A 43 -4.58 -3.35 -12.13
N SER A 44 -5.86 -3.64 -12.32
CA SER A 44 -6.88 -3.08 -11.42
C SER A 44 -6.59 -3.49 -9.97
N ILE A 45 -6.88 -2.59 -9.02
CA ILE A 45 -6.70 -2.88 -7.59
C ILE A 45 -7.41 -4.19 -7.23
N GLY A 46 -6.71 -5.07 -6.52
CA GLY A 46 -7.16 -6.41 -6.15
C GLY A 46 -6.86 -7.49 -7.18
N SER A 47 -6.33 -7.15 -8.35
CA SER A 47 -5.83 -8.13 -9.31
C SER A 47 -4.48 -8.72 -8.90
N SER A 48 -4.24 -9.96 -9.32
CA SER A 48 -2.96 -10.64 -9.07
C SER A 48 -1.80 -9.91 -9.72
N TYR A 49 -0.76 -9.62 -8.95
CA TYR A 49 0.44 -8.96 -9.41
C TYR A 49 1.63 -9.35 -8.52
N GLN A 50 2.77 -9.70 -9.13
CA GLN A 50 4.02 -10.01 -8.42
C GLN A 50 3.84 -10.93 -7.19
N GLY A 51 3.11 -12.04 -7.36
CA GLY A 51 2.92 -13.04 -6.29
C GLY A 51 1.85 -12.69 -5.24
N GLY A 52 1.30 -11.48 -5.26
CA GLY A 52 0.22 -11.05 -4.39
C GLY A 52 -0.90 -10.33 -5.15
N TYR A 53 -1.52 -9.35 -4.50
CA TYR A 53 -2.58 -8.54 -5.08
C TYR A 53 -2.22 -7.06 -5.01
N TYR A 54 -2.40 -6.35 -6.11
CA TYR A 54 -2.11 -4.92 -6.16
C TYR A 54 -3.07 -4.13 -5.28
N GLY A 55 -2.55 -3.36 -4.32
CA GLY A 55 -3.35 -2.64 -3.32
C GLY A 55 -3.42 -1.13 -3.51
N GLY A 56 -2.48 -0.55 -4.24
CA GLY A 56 -2.41 0.88 -4.49
C GLY A 56 -0.98 1.39 -4.51
N LEU A 57 -0.84 2.71 -4.47
CA LEU A 57 0.42 3.42 -4.59
C LEU A 57 0.69 4.24 -3.33
N ILE A 58 1.97 4.36 -2.97
CA ILE A 58 2.44 5.18 -1.86
C ILE A 58 3.54 6.16 -2.31
N SER A 59 3.48 7.37 -1.80
CA SER A 59 4.46 8.45 -1.92
C SER A 59 5.16 8.62 -0.59
N GLN A 60 6.40 8.11 -0.43
CA GLN A 60 7.17 8.34 0.80
C GLN A 60 7.50 9.83 1.04
N SER A 61 7.36 10.69 0.01
CA SER A 61 7.49 12.14 0.09
C SER A 61 6.18 12.89 0.36
N ALA A 62 5.04 12.19 0.42
CA ALA A 62 3.70 12.76 0.59
C ALA A 62 3.37 13.94 -0.36
N ASN A 63 3.96 13.93 -1.56
CA ASN A 63 3.79 14.99 -2.58
C ASN A 63 2.84 14.57 -3.70
N GLY A 64 2.14 13.43 -3.53
CA GLY A 64 1.22 12.87 -4.53
C GLY A 64 1.91 12.14 -5.68
N VAL A 65 3.24 12.06 -5.69
CA VAL A 65 4.01 11.25 -6.63
C VAL A 65 4.33 9.90 -6.02
N ALA A 66 3.93 8.81 -6.66
CA ALA A 66 4.17 7.48 -6.10
C ALA A 66 5.65 7.09 -6.19
N THR A 67 6.18 6.65 -5.06
CA THR A 67 7.52 6.05 -4.95
C THR A 67 7.51 4.56 -5.29
N HIS A 68 6.43 3.85 -4.96
CA HIS A 68 6.26 2.42 -5.29
C HIS A 68 4.79 1.97 -5.16
N ALA A 69 4.52 0.76 -5.65
CA ALA A 69 3.25 0.06 -5.50
C ALA A 69 3.26 -0.85 -4.26
N LEU A 70 2.12 -0.94 -3.58
CA LEU A 70 1.91 -1.85 -2.46
C LEU A 70 1.23 -3.11 -2.96
N ILE A 71 1.86 -4.26 -2.69
CA ILE A 71 1.35 -5.58 -3.03
C ILE A 71 1.04 -6.32 -1.73
N ILE A 72 -0.23 -6.72 -1.54
CA ILE A 72 -0.60 -7.52 -0.38
C ILE A 72 -0.41 -9.01 -0.68
N ALA A 73 0.25 -9.72 0.22
CA ALA A 73 0.45 -11.16 0.09
C ALA A 73 -0.89 -11.92 0.09
N PRO A 74 -1.00 -13.04 -0.63
CA PRO A 74 -2.18 -13.89 -0.56
C PRO A 74 -2.41 -14.38 0.87
N LYS A 75 -3.64 -14.28 1.38
CA LYS A 75 -3.97 -14.61 2.77
C LYS A 75 -3.45 -15.98 3.23
N ALA A 76 -3.54 -17.00 2.36
CA ALA A 76 -3.14 -18.37 2.69
C ALA A 76 -1.64 -18.52 2.99
N ALA A 77 -0.79 -17.61 2.47
CA ALA A 77 0.66 -17.65 2.63
C ALA A 77 1.23 -16.45 3.39
N GLY A 78 0.53 -15.32 3.38
CA GLY A 78 0.97 -14.03 3.93
C GLY A 78 0.25 -13.58 5.20
N MET A 79 -0.60 -14.43 5.79
CA MET A 79 -1.22 -14.16 7.09
C MET A 79 -0.54 -14.96 8.20
N SER A 80 -0.28 -14.29 9.32
CA SER A 80 0.29 -14.89 10.52
C SER A 80 -0.34 -14.31 11.77
N SER A 81 -0.34 -15.09 12.85
CA SER A 81 -0.75 -14.66 14.20
C SER A 81 0.46 -14.41 15.11
N GLN A 82 1.66 -14.31 14.54
CA GLN A 82 2.87 -13.99 15.28
C GLN A 82 2.76 -12.63 15.96
N GLN A 83 3.34 -12.53 17.15
CA GLN A 83 3.37 -11.28 17.90
C GLN A 83 4.24 -10.24 17.18
N THR A 84 3.77 -8.99 17.10
CA THR A 84 4.55 -7.89 16.53
C THR A 84 5.77 -7.55 17.39
N LYS A 85 5.64 -7.69 18.71
CA LYS A 85 6.73 -7.46 19.67
C LYS A 85 6.54 -8.21 20.98
N THR A 86 7.60 -8.79 21.54
CA THR A 86 7.56 -9.59 22.78
C THR A 86 7.57 -8.78 24.07
N SER A 87 7.94 -7.49 24.02
CA SER A 87 7.97 -6.58 25.16
C SER A 87 7.52 -5.18 24.77
N ASN A 88 6.81 -4.48 25.66
CA ASN A 88 6.35 -3.10 25.41
C ASN A 88 7.46 -2.06 25.68
N THR A 89 8.44 -2.01 24.78
CA THR A 89 9.56 -1.06 24.81
C THR A 89 9.64 -0.28 23.50
N ALA A 90 10.51 0.72 23.38
CA ALA A 90 10.82 1.31 22.08
C ALA A 90 11.63 0.33 21.20
N SER A 91 11.50 0.44 19.87
CA SER A 91 12.35 -0.24 18.89
C SER A 91 13.05 0.83 18.06
N SER A 92 14.35 0.97 18.23
CA SER A 92 15.12 1.98 17.50
C SER A 92 15.02 1.73 15.99
N GLY A 93 14.67 2.77 15.22
CA GLY A 93 14.58 2.71 13.76
C GLY A 93 13.35 1.98 13.21
N ALA A 94 12.41 1.55 14.05
CA ALA A 94 11.18 0.86 13.63
C ALA A 94 9.90 1.64 13.99
N ASP A 95 9.96 2.96 13.86
CA ASP A 95 8.91 3.93 14.22
C ASP A 95 8.36 4.73 13.03
N SER A 96 8.75 4.39 11.79
CA SER A 96 8.19 5.04 10.60
C SER A 96 6.70 4.73 10.45
N SER A 97 5.89 5.74 10.17
CA SER A 97 4.46 5.56 9.92
C SER A 97 4.14 5.20 8.46
N PHE A 98 5.10 5.31 7.54
CA PHE A 98 4.91 5.10 6.10
C PHE A 98 5.91 4.12 5.46
N ASP A 99 6.97 3.73 6.16
CA ASP A 99 8.01 2.83 5.63
C ASP A 99 8.08 1.54 6.46
N GLY A 100 7.19 0.59 6.14
CA GLY A 100 7.13 -0.70 6.81
C GLY A 100 8.32 -1.58 6.49
N PHE A 101 8.96 -1.39 5.34
CA PHE A 101 10.15 -2.13 4.96
C PHE A 101 11.31 -1.77 5.88
N ALA A 102 11.61 -0.47 6.02
CA ALA A 102 12.64 0.02 6.93
C ALA A 102 12.35 -0.40 8.38
N ASN A 103 11.10 -0.32 8.82
CA ASN A 103 10.70 -0.81 10.15
C ASN A 103 10.95 -2.30 10.32
N SER A 104 10.57 -3.11 9.35
CA SER A 104 10.71 -4.57 9.40
C SER A 104 12.18 -4.99 9.38
N GLU A 105 13.04 -4.28 8.66
CA GLU A 105 14.49 -4.48 8.66
C GLU A 105 15.10 -4.10 10.01
N ALA A 106 14.79 -2.91 10.55
CA ALA A 106 15.28 -2.46 11.85
C ALA A 106 14.82 -3.36 13.01
N ALA A 107 13.65 -3.98 12.86
CA ALA A 107 13.07 -4.90 13.82
C ALA A 107 13.08 -6.36 13.35
N ASN A 108 14.10 -6.80 12.59
CA ASN A 108 14.25 -8.19 12.17
C ASN A 108 15.00 -9.04 13.21
N ASN A 109 14.39 -9.25 14.38
CA ASN A 109 15.02 -9.97 15.49
C ASN A 109 14.01 -10.76 16.34
N ALA A 110 14.49 -11.62 17.24
CA ALA A 110 13.65 -12.53 18.03
C ALA A 110 12.63 -11.81 18.94
N SER A 111 12.85 -10.53 19.24
CA SER A 111 11.89 -9.70 19.98
C SER A 111 10.72 -9.21 19.11
N HIS A 112 10.76 -9.44 17.79
CA HIS A 112 9.73 -9.08 16.81
C HIS A 112 9.39 -10.26 15.88
N PRO A 113 8.75 -11.33 16.41
CA PRO A 113 8.47 -12.54 15.65
C PRO A 113 7.71 -12.32 14.33
N ALA A 114 6.78 -11.37 14.27
CA ALA A 114 6.05 -11.06 13.04
C ALA A 114 6.96 -10.53 11.92
N ASN A 115 7.92 -9.66 12.25
CA ASN A 115 8.87 -9.12 11.29
C ASN A 115 9.85 -10.19 10.82
N GLN A 116 10.41 -11.00 11.73
CA GLN A 116 11.25 -12.15 11.35
C GLN A 116 10.51 -13.13 10.44
N TRP A 117 9.26 -13.42 10.77
CA TRP A 117 8.44 -14.30 9.96
C TRP A 117 8.23 -13.70 8.56
N ALA A 118 7.78 -12.45 8.46
CA ALA A 118 7.51 -11.79 7.18
C ALA A 118 8.78 -11.69 6.31
N ARG A 119 9.91 -11.26 6.87
CA ARG A 119 11.21 -11.16 6.16
C ARG A 119 11.78 -12.51 5.75
N GLY A 120 11.34 -13.60 6.38
CA GLY A 120 11.71 -14.97 6.01
C GLY A 120 10.81 -15.62 4.94
N LEU A 121 9.74 -14.95 4.51
CA LEU A 121 8.82 -15.53 3.53
C LEU A 121 9.40 -15.52 2.13
N THR A 122 9.06 -16.56 1.38
CA THR A 122 9.13 -16.55 -0.08
C THR A 122 7.80 -17.03 -0.64
N ILE A 123 7.10 -16.15 -1.35
CA ILE A 123 5.78 -16.43 -1.93
C ILE A 123 5.87 -16.19 -3.43
N ALA A 124 5.53 -17.22 -4.22
CA ALA A 124 5.57 -17.17 -5.69
C ALA A 124 6.92 -16.66 -6.28
N GLY A 125 8.03 -16.91 -5.59
CA GLY A 125 9.38 -16.50 -5.99
C GLY A 125 9.82 -15.11 -5.49
N PHE A 126 8.96 -14.37 -4.78
CA PHE A 126 9.28 -13.07 -4.18
C PHE A 126 9.61 -13.23 -2.70
N SER A 127 10.70 -12.61 -2.25
CA SER A 127 11.27 -12.77 -0.90
C SER A 127 11.43 -11.45 -0.15
N ASP A 128 10.79 -10.39 -0.63
CA ASP A 128 10.85 -9.03 -0.11
C ASP A 128 9.65 -8.67 0.77
N TRP A 129 8.86 -9.66 1.21
CA TRP A 129 7.70 -9.47 2.10
C TRP A 129 8.07 -8.86 3.45
N TYR A 130 7.22 -7.96 3.95
CA TYR A 130 7.44 -7.22 5.20
C TYR A 130 6.11 -6.91 5.89
N VAL A 131 6.15 -6.48 7.15
CA VAL A 131 4.97 -6.01 7.86
C VAL A 131 4.75 -4.53 7.52
N PRO A 132 3.58 -4.14 6.97
CA PRO A 132 3.36 -2.75 6.55
C PRO A 132 3.35 -1.79 7.74
N ALA A 133 3.82 -0.56 7.51
CA ALA A 133 3.62 0.56 8.41
C ALA A 133 2.14 1.02 8.37
N LEU A 134 1.78 1.92 9.29
CA LEU A 134 0.40 2.37 9.47
C LEU A 134 -0.23 2.92 8.17
N TYR A 135 0.48 3.78 7.44
CA TYR A 135 -0.05 4.42 6.23
C TYR A 135 -0.04 3.48 5.01
N GLU A 136 0.87 2.51 4.95
CA GLU A 136 0.79 1.43 3.95
C GLU A 136 -0.42 0.54 4.24
N LEU A 137 -0.61 0.17 5.52
CA LEU A 137 -1.75 -0.62 5.96
C LEU A 137 -3.07 0.09 5.69
N GLU A 138 -3.14 1.41 5.86
CA GLU A 138 -4.34 2.21 5.57
C GLU A 138 -4.75 2.10 4.08
N ILE A 139 -3.77 2.22 3.17
CA ILE A 139 -4.00 2.07 1.72
C ILE A 139 -4.53 0.66 1.42
N LEU A 140 -3.88 -0.36 1.98
CA LEU A 140 -4.30 -1.76 1.82
C LEU A 140 -5.69 -2.00 2.44
N TYR A 141 -5.96 -1.46 3.63
CA TYR A 141 -7.20 -1.62 4.36
C TYR A 141 -8.39 -1.08 3.57
N ARG A 142 -8.20 0.01 2.81
CA ARG A 142 -9.26 0.56 1.96
C ARG A 142 -9.78 -0.39 0.89
N ARG A 143 -8.99 -1.42 0.56
CA ARG A 143 -9.21 -2.33 -0.56
C ARG A 143 -9.31 -3.79 -0.13
N PHE A 144 -8.84 -4.10 1.06
CA PHE A 144 -8.78 -5.45 1.62
C PHE A 144 -9.34 -5.55 3.04
N LYS A 145 -10.21 -4.62 3.44
CA LYS A 145 -10.93 -4.66 4.73
C LYS A 145 -11.51 -6.07 4.97
N PRO A 146 -11.09 -6.78 6.04
CA PRO A 146 -11.36 -8.21 6.18
C PRO A 146 -12.78 -8.54 6.64
N THR A 147 -13.40 -7.68 7.46
CA THR A 147 -14.76 -7.87 7.98
C THR A 147 -15.51 -6.54 8.09
N SER A 148 -16.83 -6.60 8.26
CA SER A 148 -17.70 -5.44 8.54
C SER A 148 -17.98 -5.24 10.03
N ASP A 149 -17.38 -6.04 10.91
CA ASP A 149 -17.77 -6.13 12.32
C ASP A 149 -17.47 -4.82 13.07
N GLU A 150 -16.41 -4.15 12.64
CA GLU A 150 -16.03 -2.82 13.07
C GLU A 150 -16.48 -1.84 11.97
N GLY A 151 -17.53 -1.06 12.25
CA GLY A 151 -17.99 0.01 11.36
C GLY A 151 -16.85 1.00 11.04
N ASN A 152 -17.07 1.88 10.06
CA ASN A 152 -16.08 2.91 9.76
C ASN A 152 -16.22 4.08 10.75
N ASN A 153 -15.10 4.55 11.29
CA ASN A 153 -15.04 5.79 12.06
C ASN A 153 -14.56 6.92 11.14
N ASP A 154 -15.41 7.92 10.95
CA ASP A 154 -15.20 9.06 10.04
C ASP A 154 -14.20 10.11 10.56
N GLN A 155 -13.58 9.86 11.72
CA GLN A 155 -12.47 10.64 12.27
C GLN A 155 -11.09 10.11 11.85
N PHE A 156 -11.03 8.93 11.22
CA PHE A 156 -9.78 8.27 10.80
C PHE A 156 -9.73 8.06 9.29
N GLY A 157 -8.56 7.74 8.74
CA GLY A 157 -8.35 7.39 7.34
C GLY A 157 -7.68 8.49 6.50
N THR A 158 -7.44 9.67 7.04
CA THR A 158 -6.60 10.65 6.33
C THR A 158 -5.18 10.09 6.15
N ASN A 159 -4.71 10.08 4.90
CA ASN A 159 -3.39 9.58 4.53
C ASN A 159 -2.82 10.40 3.37
N ALA A 160 -1.85 11.27 3.70
CA ALA A 160 -1.15 12.10 2.72
C ALA A 160 -0.13 11.32 1.88
N TYR A 161 0.26 10.12 2.33
CA TYR A 161 1.21 9.25 1.64
C TYR A 161 0.52 8.39 0.57
N ALA A 162 -0.79 8.21 0.62
CA ALA A 162 -1.53 7.53 -0.45
C ALA A 162 -1.42 8.30 -1.77
N VAL A 163 -1.42 7.58 -2.90
CA VAL A 163 -1.53 8.18 -4.23
C VAL A 163 -2.79 7.65 -4.93
N PRO A 164 -3.83 8.49 -5.08
CA PRO A 164 -3.91 9.89 -4.66
C PRO A 164 -4.09 9.99 -3.13
N PRO A 165 -3.76 11.13 -2.49
CA PRO A 165 -3.97 11.32 -1.06
C PRO A 165 -5.42 11.09 -0.67
N THR A 166 -5.64 10.44 0.48
CA THR A 166 -7.00 10.10 0.94
C THR A 166 -7.41 10.94 2.14
N THR A 167 -8.70 11.23 2.22
CA THR A 167 -9.34 11.86 3.37
C THR A 167 -9.90 10.81 4.31
N ASN A 168 -10.48 11.25 5.42
CA ASN A 168 -11.16 10.38 6.35
C ASN A 168 -12.15 9.42 5.67
N TYR A 169 -12.33 8.27 6.32
CA TYR A 169 -13.34 7.30 5.99
C TYR A 169 -14.74 7.94 6.01
N THR A 170 -15.64 7.32 5.26
CA THR A 170 -17.07 7.62 5.34
C THR A 170 -17.77 6.40 5.92
N ILE A 171 -19.04 6.58 6.29
CA ILE A 171 -19.90 5.49 6.77
C ILE A 171 -19.87 4.28 5.81
N SER A 172 -19.73 4.52 4.50
CA SER A 172 -19.70 3.50 3.45
C SER A 172 -18.31 3.19 2.87
N SER A 173 -17.26 3.94 3.25
CA SER A 173 -15.90 3.79 2.71
C SER A 173 -14.83 3.80 3.81
N PRO A 174 -14.00 2.75 3.92
CA PRO A 174 -13.90 1.64 2.99
C PRO A 174 -15.06 0.66 3.11
N ALA A 175 -15.54 0.18 1.96
CA ALA A 175 -16.51 -0.89 1.88
C ALA A 175 -15.81 -2.24 2.05
N VAL A 176 -16.50 -3.23 2.62
CA VAL A 176 -16.00 -4.61 2.61
C VAL A 176 -16.05 -5.14 1.19
N GLN A 177 -14.95 -5.75 0.74
CA GLN A 177 -14.93 -6.43 -0.56
C GLN A 177 -15.65 -7.77 -0.47
N LEU A 178 -16.86 -7.81 -1.00
CA LEU A 178 -17.83 -8.89 -0.74
C LEU A 178 -17.54 -10.23 -1.45
N SER A 179 -16.46 -10.36 -2.23
CA SER A 179 -16.25 -11.57 -3.06
C SER A 179 -14.82 -12.13 -3.17
N SER A 180 -13.75 -11.45 -2.75
CA SER A 180 -12.38 -11.98 -2.94
C SER A 180 -11.61 -12.32 -1.66
N PHE A 181 -12.08 -11.87 -0.49
CA PHE A 181 -11.41 -12.15 0.80
C PHE A 181 -12.43 -12.55 1.87
N ARG A 182 -13.14 -13.67 1.66
CA ARG A 182 -13.91 -14.28 2.75
C ARG A 182 -13.00 -15.16 3.58
N ALA A 183 -12.65 -14.71 4.78
CA ALA A 183 -12.24 -15.60 5.85
C ALA A 183 -13.39 -16.59 6.11
N ARG A 184 -13.24 -17.86 5.73
CA ARG A 184 -14.07 -18.90 6.33
C ARG A 184 -13.38 -19.37 7.61
N ARG A 185 -14.16 -19.40 8.70
CA ARG A 185 -13.84 -20.22 9.87
C ARG A 185 -13.80 -21.67 9.40
N CYS A 186 -12.66 -22.30 9.62
CA CYS A 186 -12.62 -23.62 10.24
C CYS A 186 -11.90 -23.38 11.57
#